data_AF-A0A0B6Y3H8-F1
#
_entry.id   AF-A0A0B6Y3H8-F1
#
_cell.length_a   1.000
_cell.length_b   1.000
_cell.length_c   1.000
_cell.angle_alpha   90.00
_cell.angle_beta   90.00
_cell.angle_gamma   90.00
#
_symmetry.space_group_name_H-M   'P 1'
#
loop_
_entity.id
_entity.type
_entity.pdbx_description
1 polymer ?
#
loop_
_entity_poly.entity_id
_entity_poly.type
_entity_poly.pdbx_seq_one_letter_code
_entity_poly.pdbx_strand_id
1 'polypeptide(L)'
;LVSMLHALRKKSEDYKDFIMGDSTYRVTDKYIKNEIDNYYTSYSEYQGALFLMYLQGPVYGFPGSTALPLYHVSMRTKLFWREDVYITG
;
A
#
# COMPACT_ATOMS: atom_id res chain seq x y z
N LEU A 1 11.29 16.47 4.02
CA LEU A 1 11.98 15.40 4.79
C LEU A 1 11.86 15.57 6.30
N VAL A 2 12.26 16.70 6.89
CA VAL A 2 12.22 16.93 8.36
C VAL A 2 10.82 16.75 8.94
N SER A 3 9.79 17.27 8.28
CA SER A 3 8.37 17.09 8.67
C SER A 3 7.93 15.62 8.69
N MET A 4 8.35 14.82 7.70
CA MET A 4 8.00 13.40 7.61
C MET A 4 8.68 12.56 8.70
N LEU A 5 9.96 12.81 8.98
CA LEU A 5 10.67 12.13 10.07
C LEU A 5 10.06 12.47 11.43
N HIS A 6 9.65 13.72 11.64
CA HIS A 6 8.95 14.12 12.85
C HIS A 6 7.60 13.41 12.98
N ALA A 7 6.81 13.35 11.91
CA ALA A 7 5.54 12.65 11.90
C ALA A 7 5.68 11.14 12.16
N LEU A 8 6.67 10.49 11.54
CA LEU A 8 7.01 9.08 11.79
C LEU A 8 7.39 8.85 13.26
N ARG A 9 8.25 9.71 13.82
CA ARG A 9 8.65 9.60 15.23
C ARG A 9 7.47 9.74 16.17
N LYS A 10 6.65 10.78 15.97
CA LYS A 10 5.45 11.00 16.78
C LYS A 10 4.50 9.81 16.71
N LYS A 11 4.26 9.26 15.51
CA LYS A 11 3.37 8.10 15.36
C LYS A 11 3.92 6.82 16.00
N SER A 12 5.26 6.70 16.06
CA SER A 12 5.95 5.59 16.73
C SER A 12 5.78 5.60 18.25
N GLU A 13 5.32 6.72 18.84
CA GLU A 13 4.98 6.78 20.28
C GLU A 13 3.73 5.94 20.59
N ASP A 14 2.82 5.81 19.64
CA ASP A 14 1.55 5.10 19.79
C ASP A 14 1.56 3.70 19.15
N TYR A 15 2.33 3.50 18.07
CA TYR A 15 2.32 2.29 17.26
C TYR A 15 3.74 1.79 16.97
N LYS A 16 3.98 0.50 17.26
CA LYS A 16 5.26 -0.16 16.94
C LYS A 16 5.43 -0.38 15.43
N ASP A 17 4.38 -0.85 14.79
CA ASP A 17 4.38 -1.22 13.37
C ASP A 17 3.22 -0.49 12.69
N PHE A 18 3.54 0.31 11.68
CA PHE A 18 2.55 1.08 10.91
C PHE A 18 3.14 1.48 9.56
N ILE A 19 2.27 1.91 8.64
CA ILE A 19 2.64 2.57 7.39
C ILE A 19 1.86 3.88 7.32
N MET A 20 2.51 4.96 6.90
CA MET A 20 1.88 6.27 6.71
C MET A 20 2.22 6.83 5.34
N GLY A 21 1.27 7.50 4.72
CA GLY A 21 1.41 8.10 3.39
C GLY A 21 0.13 8.85 3.04
N ASP A 22 0.01 9.23 1.77
CA ASP A 22 -1.26 9.72 1.25
C ASP A 22 -2.25 8.56 1.22
N SER A 23 -3.11 8.51 2.24
CA SER A 23 -4.25 7.60 2.28
C SER A 23 -5.36 8.20 1.42
N THR A 24 -5.12 8.36 0.12
CA THR A 24 -6.22 8.67 -0.78
C THR A 24 -7.13 7.44 -0.74
N TYR A 25 -8.20 7.52 0.05
CA TYR A 25 -9.14 6.44 0.33
C TYR A 25 -9.94 6.16 -0.94
N ARG A 26 -9.34 5.47 -1.91
CA ARG A 26 -10.00 5.09 -3.16
C ARG A 26 -10.73 3.78 -2.96
N VAL A 27 -11.78 3.79 -2.13
CA VAL A 27 -12.81 2.73 -2.10
C VAL A 27 -13.54 2.63 -3.44
N THR A 28 -13.26 3.55 -4.38
CA THR A 28 -13.94 3.69 -5.65
C THR A 28 -13.11 3.32 -6.87
N ASP A 29 -11.84 2.92 -6.73
CA ASP A 29 -11.12 2.24 -7.81
C ASP A 29 -11.67 0.80 -7.92
N LYS A 30 -12.95 0.68 -8.30
CA LYS A 30 -13.43 -0.49 -9.04
C LYS A 30 -12.35 -0.78 -10.07
N TYR A 31 -11.90 -2.03 -10.19
CA TYR A 31 -10.85 -2.40 -11.16
C TYR A 31 -11.02 -1.57 -12.39
N ILE A 32 -9.97 -0.87 -12.76
CA ILE A 32 -10.04 -0.08 -13.95
C ILE A 32 -10.17 -1.10 -15.07
N LYS A 33 -11.40 -1.27 -15.57
CA LYS A 33 -11.77 -2.29 -16.57
C LYS A 33 -11.33 -1.87 -17.98
N ASN A 34 -10.77 -0.67 -18.10
CA ASN A 34 -10.37 -0.11 -19.36
C ASN A 34 -8.90 -0.46 -19.61
N GLU A 35 -8.65 -1.31 -20.61
CA GLU A 35 -7.32 -1.83 -20.96
C GLU A 35 -6.33 -0.74 -21.38
N ILE A 36 -6.80 0.47 -21.71
CA ILE A 36 -5.94 1.60 -22.06
C ILE A 36 -5.46 2.40 -20.85
N ASP A 37 -5.99 2.12 -19.65
CA ASP A 37 -5.55 2.78 -18.44
C ASP A 37 -4.25 2.13 -17.92
N ASN A 38 -3.29 2.96 -17.53
CA ASN A 38 -2.03 2.50 -16.95
C ASN A 38 -2.21 1.68 -15.67
N TYR A 39 -3.38 1.77 -15.05
CA TYR A 39 -3.73 1.03 -13.84
C TYR A 39 -4.71 -0.13 -14.09
N TYR A 40 -4.92 -0.52 -15.35
CA TYR A 40 -5.76 -1.66 -15.70
C TYR A 40 -5.31 -2.91 -14.95
N THR A 41 -6.26 -3.59 -14.32
CA THR A 41 -6.04 -4.90 -13.69
C THR A 41 -7.02 -5.88 -14.28
N SER A 42 -6.52 -6.96 -14.88
CA SER A 42 -7.40 -7.99 -15.41
C SER A 42 -8.06 -8.78 -14.29
N TYR A 43 -9.24 -9.34 -14.57
CA TYR A 43 -9.92 -10.23 -13.62
C TYR A 43 -9.09 -11.48 -13.27
N SER A 44 -8.20 -11.91 -14.18
CA SER A 44 -7.30 -13.03 -13.95
C SER A 44 -6.21 -12.73 -12.91
N GLU A 45 -5.84 -11.47 -12.75
CA GLU A 45 -4.85 -11.00 -11.79
C GLU A 45 -5.47 -10.70 -10.43
N TYR A 46 -6.69 -10.15 -10.42
CA TYR A 46 -7.44 -9.87 -9.20
C TYR A 46 -8.94 -10.14 -9.39
N GLN A 47 -9.46 -11.09 -8.61
CA GLN A 47 -10.86 -11.56 -8.74
C GLN A 47 -11.85 -10.85 -7.82
N GLY A 48 -11.38 -10.01 -6.89
CA GLY A 48 -12.27 -9.29 -5.97
C GLY A 48 -13.14 -8.26 -6.68
N ALA A 49 -13.92 -7.49 -5.91
CA ALA A 49 -14.77 -6.40 -6.43
C ALA A 49 -14.14 -5.00 -6.24
N LEU A 50 -13.29 -4.85 -5.23
CA LEU A 50 -12.49 -3.67 -4.92
C LEU A 50 -11.13 -4.08 -4.36
N PHE A 51 -10.10 -3.26 -4.56
CA PHE A 51 -8.87 -3.39 -3.77
C PHE A 51 -9.16 -3.14 -2.29
N LEU A 52 -8.42 -3.82 -1.41
CA LEU A 52 -8.37 -3.48 0.01
C LEU A 52 -7.80 -2.07 0.20
N MET A 53 -7.94 -1.48 1.39
CA MET A 53 -7.37 -0.17 1.67
C MET A 53 -5.86 -0.19 1.46
N TYR A 54 -5.35 0.64 0.55
CA TYR A 54 -3.92 0.80 0.27
C TYR A 54 -3.56 2.29 0.25
N LEU A 55 -2.28 2.59 0.45
CA LEU A 55 -1.71 3.92 0.31
C LEU A 55 -1.21 4.10 -1.13
N GLN A 56 -1.56 5.20 -1.76
CA GLN A 56 -1.11 5.52 -3.12
C GLN A 56 -0.11 6.68 -3.08
N GLY A 57 0.87 6.65 -3.97
CA GLY A 57 1.61 7.86 -4.33
C GLY A 57 3.12 7.68 -4.27
N PRO A 58 3.87 8.77 -4.48
CA PRO A 58 5.30 8.68 -4.73
C PRO A 58 6.11 8.30 -3.48
N VAL A 59 5.53 8.46 -2.28
CA VAL A 59 6.21 8.20 -1.01
C VAL A 59 5.20 7.76 0.05
N TYR A 60 5.50 6.65 0.70
CA TYR A 60 5.00 6.28 2.03
C TYR A 60 6.19 5.95 2.93
N GLY A 61 5.99 6.05 4.24
CA GLY A 61 7.00 5.82 5.25
C GLY A 61 6.51 4.89 6.35
N PHE A 62 7.43 4.12 6.92
CA PHE A 62 7.18 3.22 8.03
C PHE A 62 8.44 3.08 8.90
N PRO A 63 8.32 2.77 10.20
CA PRO A 63 9.48 2.48 11.03
C PRO A 63 10.16 1.20 10.55
N GLY A 64 11.48 1.08 10.75
CA GLY A 64 12.24 -0.10 10.33
C GLY A 64 11.74 -1.42 10.94
N SER A 65 11.07 -1.36 12.09
CA SER A 65 10.37 -2.51 12.70
C SER A 65 9.30 -3.11 11.80
N THR A 66 8.59 -2.28 11.01
CA THR A 66 7.57 -2.71 10.04
C THR A 66 8.17 -3.51 8.87
N ALA A 67 9.46 -3.35 8.55
CA ALA A 67 10.07 -4.00 7.39
C ALA A 67 10.11 -5.53 7.52
N LEU A 68 10.39 -6.06 8.71
CA LEU A 68 10.45 -7.50 8.95
C LEU A 68 9.09 -8.22 8.79
N PRO A 69 7.98 -7.75 9.37
CA PRO A 69 6.67 -8.36 9.13
C PRO A 69 6.25 -8.24 7.66
N LEU A 70 6.51 -7.10 6.99
CA LEU A 70 6.24 -6.95 5.55
C LEU A 70 7.02 -7.98 4.71
N TYR A 71 8.29 -8.21 5.04
CA TYR A 71 9.10 -9.24 4.40
C TYR A 71 8.52 -10.65 4.61
N HIS A 72 8.09 -11.00 5.82
CA HIS A 72 7.51 -12.32 6.07
C HIS A 72 6.16 -12.55 5.36
N VAL A 73 5.37 -11.49 5.18
CA VAL A 73 4.12 -11.53 4.42
C VAL A 73 4.41 -11.65 2.93
N SER A 74 5.38 -10.89 2.40
CA SER A 74 5.72 -10.92 0.97
C SER A 74 6.18 -12.30 0.50
N MET A 75 6.78 -13.11 1.38
CA MET A 75 7.17 -14.50 1.08
C MET A 75 5.97 -15.45 0.88
N ARG A 76 4.75 -15.04 1.24
CA ARG A 76 3.52 -15.86 1.16
C ARG A 76 2.45 -15.24 0.28
N THR A 77 2.63 -13.99 -0.11
CA THR A 77 1.70 -13.25 -0.97
C THR A 77 2.14 -13.39 -2.43
N LYS A 78 1.20 -13.69 -3.32
CA LYS A 78 1.46 -13.69 -4.76
C LYS A 78 1.88 -12.28 -5.18
N LEU A 79 2.97 -12.17 -5.94
CA LEU A 79 3.38 -10.88 -6.52
C LEU A 79 2.22 -10.26 -7.29
N PHE A 80 2.05 -8.95 -7.09
CA PHE A 80 1.03 -8.16 -7.75
C PHE A 80 1.70 -6.98 -8.42
N TRP A 81 1.36 -6.71 -9.68
CA TRP A 81 2.08 -5.76 -10.52
C TRP A 81 1.97 -4.31 -9.99
N ARG A 82 0.91 -4.01 -9.24
CA ARG A 82 0.70 -2.70 -8.62
C ARG A 82 1.33 -2.68 -7.22
N GLU A 83 2.53 -2.11 -7.12
CA GLU A 83 3.34 -2.15 -5.89
C GLU A 83 2.65 -1.55 -4.66
N ASP A 84 1.95 -0.42 -4.84
CA ASP A 84 1.24 0.27 -3.75
C ASP A 84 0.20 -0.66 -3.10
N VAL A 85 -0.53 -1.41 -3.93
CA VAL A 85 -1.50 -2.41 -3.49
C VAL A 85 -0.79 -3.61 -2.86
N TYR A 86 0.32 -4.07 -3.44
CA TYR A 86 1.06 -5.23 -2.94
C TYR A 86 1.70 -4.99 -1.56
N ILE A 87 2.20 -3.78 -1.32
CA ILE A 87 2.98 -3.44 -0.11
C ILE A 87 2.06 -3.00 1.03
N THR A 88 0.97 -2.29 0.72
CA THR A 88 0.18 -1.58 1.74
C THR A 88 -1.28 -2.02 1.86
N GLY A 89 -1.77 -2.90 0.96
CA GLY A 89 -3.13 -3.44 0.96
C GLY A 89 -3.23 -4.88 1.46
#